data_AF-A0A1H8DIB5-F1
#
_entry.id   AF-A0A1H8DIB5-F1
#
_cell.length_a   1.000
_cell.length_b   1.000
_cell.length_c   1.000
_cell.angle_alpha   90.00
_cell.angle_beta   90.00
_cell.angle_gamma   90.00
#
_symmetry.space_group_name_H-M   'P 1'
#
loop_
_entity.id
_entity.type
_entity.pdbx_description
1 polymer ?
#
loop_
_entity_poly.entity_id
_entity_poly.type
_entity_poly.pdbx_seq_one_letter_code
_entity_poly.pdbx_strand_id
1 'polypeptide(L)'
;MAGYEIRNRTSRWFSVAFLQGAEADAVLGLIDRSGASAAFDYLQPRDLGEATTDAALENGYAYDRIPAGRTDHIIEHDGSPYALTYSRTYRYVSLLRCHPLASELKPTRNSPRRDDIWAVPRSTRQAERTVTL
;
A
#
# COMPACT_ATOMS: atom_id res chain seq x y z
N MET A 1 -11.59 -21.47 26.28
CA MET A 1 -10.60 -21.50 25.19
C MET A 1 -11.36 -21.56 23.87
N ALA A 2 -11.54 -20.43 23.20
CA ALA A 2 -12.05 -20.39 21.83
C ALA A 2 -10.87 -20.04 20.93
N GLY A 3 -10.26 -21.08 20.36
CA GLY A 3 -9.29 -20.92 19.28
C GLY A 3 -10.04 -20.45 18.06
N TYR A 4 -10.15 -19.13 17.89
CA TYR A 4 -10.47 -18.55 16.59
C TYR A 4 -9.26 -18.85 15.70
N GLU A 5 -9.32 -19.98 15.01
CA GLU A 5 -8.47 -20.22 13.85
C GLU A 5 -8.84 -19.18 12.79
N ILE A 6 -8.18 -18.01 12.87
CA ILE A 6 -8.14 -17.03 11.78
C ILE A 6 -7.31 -17.68 10.66
N ARG A 7 -7.88 -18.67 9.98
CA ARG A 7 -7.24 -19.38 8.87
C ARG A 7 -7.46 -18.73 7.51
N ASN A 8 -8.10 -17.57 7.44
CA ASN A 8 -8.30 -16.85 6.19
C ASN A 8 -7.75 -15.42 6.27
N ARG A 9 -6.45 -15.28 6.56
CA ARG A 9 -5.70 -14.07 6.16
C ARG A 9 -5.48 -14.13 4.64
N THR A 10 -6.54 -13.92 3.87
CA THR A 10 -6.52 -13.83 2.42
C THR A 10 -5.82 -12.53 2.02
N SER A 11 -4.51 -12.54 1.78
CA SER A 11 -3.85 -11.40 1.16
C SER A 11 -4.22 -11.35 -0.31
N ARG A 12 -4.65 -10.18 -0.82
CA ARG A 12 -4.98 -9.99 -2.23
C ARG A 12 -3.88 -9.19 -2.92
N TRP A 13 -3.52 -9.60 -4.13
CA TRP A 13 -2.50 -8.98 -4.96
C TRP A 13 -3.16 -8.17 -6.07
N PHE A 14 -2.80 -6.90 -6.18
CA PHE A 14 -3.28 -6.01 -7.22
C PHE A 14 -2.15 -5.70 -8.20
N SER A 15 -2.41 -5.78 -9.51
CA SER A 15 -1.46 -5.31 -10.51
C SER A 15 -1.40 -3.79 -10.49
N VAL A 16 -0.23 -3.27 -10.12
CA VAL A 16 0.04 -1.83 -10.07
C VAL A 16 0.46 -1.33 -11.45
N ALA A 17 1.34 -2.08 -12.09
CA ALA A 17 1.82 -1.76 -13.41
C ALA A 17 2.05 -3.07 -14.17
N PHE A 18 1.50 -3.15 -15.38
CA PHE A 18 1.75 -4.24 -16.30
C PHE A 18 2.37 -3.67 -17.56
N LEU A 19 3.61 -4.07 -17.85
CA LEU A 19 4.36 -3.66 -19.04
C LEU A 19 4.55 -4.86 -19.95
N GLN A 20 4.48 -4.62 -21.25
CA GLN A 20 4.69 -5.63 -22.27
C GLN A 20 5.47 -5.05 -23.46
N GLY A 21 6.20 -5.92 -24.17
CA GLY A 21 6.96 -5.51 -25.35
C GLY A 21 8.08 -4.54 -24.99
N ALA A 22 8.22 -3.44 -25.74
CA ALA A 22 9.35 -2.52 -25.60
C ALA A 22 9.51 -1.94 -24.18
N GLU A 23 8.40 -1.67 -23.49
CA GLU A 23 8.45 -1.17 -22.11
C GLU A 23 8.93 -2.24 -21.13
N ALA A 24 8.50 -3.49 -21.34
CA ALA A 24 8.99 -4.61 -20.54
C ALA A 24 10.48 -4.85 -20.82
N ASP A 25 10.92 -4.76 -22.07
CA ASP A 25 12.32 -4.94 -22.45
C ASP A 25 13.25 -3.92 -21.77
N ALA A 26 12.80 -2.68 -21.64
CA ALA A 26 13.53 -1.65 -20.92
C ALA A 26 13.74 -2.05 -19.44
N VAL A 27 12.70 -2.57 -18.79
CA VAL A 27 12.76 -3.00 -17.39
C VAL A 27 13.52 -4.33 -17.24
N LEU A 28 13.35 -5.28 -18.14
CA LEU A 28 14.12 -6.53 -18.17
C LEU A 28 15.62 -6.24 -18.30
N GLY A 29 15.98 -5.32 -19.21
CA GLY A 29 17.36 -4.84 -19.35
C GLY A 29 17.87 -4.08 -18.13
N LEU A 30 16.99 -3.39 -17.39
CA LEU A 30 17.34 -2.78 -16.10
C LEU A 30 17.62 -3.84 -15.04
N ILE A 31 16.78 -4.87 -14.94
CA ILE A 31 16.97 -6.01 -14.02
C ILE A 31 18.30 -6.71 -14.32
N ASP A 32 18.61 -6.94 -15.61
CA ASP A 32 19.85 -7.61 -16.02
C ASP A 32 21.11 -6.80 -15.67
N ARG A 33 21.04 -5.47 -15.72
CA ARG A 33 22.20 -4.59 -15.47
C ARG A 33 22.38 -4.22 -14.01
N SER A 34 21.28 -3.95 -13.30
CA SER A 34 21.28 -3.31 -11.99
C SER A 34 20.55 -4.13 -10.92
N GLY A 35 19.98 -5.28 -11.29
CA GLY A 35 19.24 -6.14 -10.38
C GLY A 35 17.79 -5.71 -10.19
N ALA A 36 17.06 -6.53 -9.44
CA ALA A 36 15.63 -6.35 -9.23
C ALA A 36 15.27 -5.11 -8.41
N SER A 37 16.11 -4.71 -7.45
CA SER A 37 15.90 -3.51 -6.63
C SER A 37 15.72 -2.24 -7.49
N ALA A 38 16.55 -2.08 -8.53
CA ALA A 38 16.42 -0.95 -9.46
C ALA A 38 15.10 -0.98 -10.25
N ALA A 39 14.58 -2.18 -10.55
CA ALA A 39 13.27 -2.31 -11.20
C ALA A 39 12.12 -1.94 -10.25
N PHE A 40 12.23 -2.26 -8.95
CA PHE A 40 11.26 -1.78 -7.96
C PHE A 40 11.28 -0.25 -7.88
N ASP A 41 12.45 0.38 -7.75
CA ASP A 41 12.58 1.84 -7.69
C ASP A 41 12.01 2.52 -8.94
N TYR A 42 12.14 1.89 -10.11
CA TYR A 42 11.60 2.41 -11.37
C TYR A 42 10.07 2.26 -11.47
N LEU A 43 9.50 1.19 -10.92
CA LEU A 43 8.07 0.87 -11.06
C LEU A 43 7.20 1.41 -9.91
N GLN A 44 7.75 1.54 -8.70
CA GLN A 44 7.03 2.04 -7.54
C GLN A 44 6.39 3.43 -7.73
N PRO A 45 7.02 4.40 -8.42
CA PRO A 45 6.40 5.70 -8.65
C PRO A 45 5.13 5.65 -9.53
N ARG A 46 4.88 4.55 -10.24
CA ARG A 46 3.64 4.35 -11.00
C ARG A 46 2.45 3.99 -10.12
N ASP A 47 2.71 3.63 -8.87
CA ASP A 47 1.68 3.33 -7.92
C ASP A 47 1.03 4.61 -7.35
N LEU A 48 -0.09 5.00 -7.94
CA LEU A 48 -0.93 6.10 -7.48
C LEU A 48 -1.84 5.71 -6.28
N GLY A 49 -1.57 4.58 -5.63
CA GLY A 49 -2.34 4.10 -4.48
C GLY A 49 -3.74 3.63 -4.86
N GLU A 50 -4.76 4.25 -4.28
CA GLU A 50 -6.17 3.86 -4.49
C GLU A 50 -6.60 3.94 -5.95
N ALA A 51 -6.13 4.94 -6.71
CA ALA A 51 -6.47 5.07 -8.13
C ALA A 51 -5.97 3.86 -8.94
N THR A 52 -4.80 3.32 -8.60
CA THR A 52 -4.27 2.12 -9.23
C THR A 52 -5.05 0.88 -8.80
N THR A 53 -5.42 0.80 -7.52
CA THR A 53 -6.23 -0.30 -6.98
C THR A 53 -7.61 -0.36 -7.63
N ASP A 54 -8.27 0.78 -7.78
CA ASP A 54 -9.59 0.90 -8.42
C ASP A 54 -9.51 0.49 -9.89
N ALA A 55 -8.50 1.00 -10.63
CA ALA A 55 -8.25 0.58 -11.99
C ALA A 55 -7.98 -0.93 -12.09
N ALA A 56 -7.19 -1.50 -11.17
CA ALA A 56 -6.93 -2.93 -11.15
C ALA A 56 -8.19 -3.74 -10.87
N LEU A 57 -9.09 -3.27 -10.00
CA LEU A 57 -10.38 -3.90 -9.71
C LEU A 57 -11.32 -3.84 -10.91
N GLU A 58 -11.44 -2.67 -11.55
CA GLU A 58 -12.28 -2.46 -12.73
C GLU A 58 -11.83 -3.34 -13.91
N ASN A 59 -10.52 -3.48 -14.10
CA ASN A 59 -9.94 -4.30 -15.16
C ASN A 59 -9.81 -5.78 -14.79
N GLY A 60 -10.14 -6.18 -13.55
CA GLY A 60 -10.04 -7.56 -13.08
C GLY A 60 -8.61 -8.06 -12.82
N TYR A 61 -7.64 -7.15 -12.66
CA TYR A 61 -6.25 -7.45 -12.30
C TYR A 61 -6.04 -7.60 -10.78
N ALA A 62 -7.01 -8.25 -10.12
CA ALA A 62 -6.99 -8.58 -8.71
C ALA A 62 -6.87 -10.09 -8.53
N TYR A 63 -5.87 -10.54 -7.77
CA TYR A 63 -5.51 -11.95 -7.66
C TYR A 63 -5.41 -12.39 -6.21
N ASP A 64 -5.88 -13.59 -5.89
CA ASP A 64 -5.75 -14.14 -4.53
C ASP A 64 -4.33 -14.67 -4.23
N ARG A 65 -3.53 -14.88 -5.28
CA ARG A 65 -2.11 -15.25 -5.22
C ARG A 65 -1.35 -14.55 -6.33
N ILE A 66 -0.03 -14.44 -6.20
CA ILE A 66 0.83 -13.92 -7.26
C ILE A 66 0.60 -14.74 -8.55
N PRO A 67 0.13 -14.12 -9.64
CA PRO A 67 -0.05 -14.81 -10.91
C PRO A 67 1.32 -15.10 -11.52
N ALA A 68 1.79 -16.34 -11.39
CA ALA A 68 3.03 -16.79 -11.98
C ALA A 68 2.81 -18.09 -12.75
N GLY A 69 3.13 -18.06 -14.04
CA GLY A 69 3.29 -19.22 -14.89
C GLY A 69 4.60 -19.95 -14.62
N ARG A 70 4.74 -21.14 -15.20
CA ARG A 70 5.91 -22.01 -15.02
C ARG A 70 7.23 -21.41 -15.51
N THR A 71 7.14 -20.42 -16.39
CA THR A 71 8.27 -19.70 -17.00
C THR A 71 8.54 -18.34 -16.35
N ASP A 72 7.76 -17.98 -15.33
CA ASP A 72 7.79 -16.65 -14.78
C ASP A 72 8.70 -16.61 -13.57
N HIS A 73 9.41 -15.49 -13.46
CA HIS A 73 10.26 -15.21 -12.33
C HIS A 73 9.53 -14.29 -11.37
N ILE A 74 9.43 -14.72 -10.11
CA ILE A 74 8.86 -13.95 -9.02
C ILE A 74 10.01 -13.45 -8.15
N ILE A 75 9.98 -12.16 -7.85
CA ILE A 75 10.88 -11.55 -6.88
C ILE A 75 10.01 -10.81 -5.87
N GLU A 76 10.08 -11.22 -4.62
CA GLU A 76 9.46 -10.52 -3.50
C GLU A 76 10.48 -9.52 -2.94
N HIS A 77 10.05 -8.30 -2.64
CA HIS A 77 10.93 -7.31 -2.03
C HIS A 77 10.91 -7.47 -0.51
N ASP A 78 12.04 -7.89 0.08
CA ASP A 78 12.19 -7.98 1.53
C ASP A 78 11.82 -6.65 2.20
N GLY A 79 10.84 -6.68 3.11
CA GLY A 79 10.37 -5.50 3.84
C GLY A 79 9.42 -4.57 3.08
N SER A 80 8.97 -4.90 1.87
CA SER A 80 7.97 -4.13 1.13
C SER A 80 6.78 -5.00 0.70
N PRO A 81 5.56 -4.45 0.56
CA PRO A 81 4.38 -5.20 0.11
C PRO A 81 4.39 -5.45 -1.41
N TYR A 82 5.54 -5.32 -2.07
CA TYR A 82 5.64 -5.41 -3.52
C TYR A 82 6.26 -6.72 -3.97
N ALA A 83 5.67 -7.30 -5.01
CA ALA A 83 6.24 -8.42 -5.72
C ALA A 83 6.37 -8.05 -7.21
N LEU A 84 7.50 -8.42 -7.80
CA LEU A 84 7.76 -8.26 -9.22
C LEU A 84 7.61 -9.63 -9.88
N THR A 85 6.80 -9.70 -10.93
CA THR A 85 6.69 -10.90 -11.76
C THR A 85 7.11 -10.54 -13.17
N TYR A 86 8.03 -11.29 -13.76
CA TYR A 86 8.46 -11.06 -15.13
C TYR A 86 8.71 -12.35 -15.87
N SER A 87 8.55 -12.28 -17.19
CA SER A 87 8.82 -13.39 -18.09
C SER A 87 9.64 -12.89 -19.27
N ARG A 88 10.84 -13.42 -19.44
CA ARG A 88 11.70 -13.09 -20.60
C ARG A 88 11.15 -13.70 -21.88
N THR A 89 10.57 -14.89 -21.78
CA THR A 89 9.97 -15.62 -22.91
C THR A 89 8.81 -14.84 -23.52
N TYR A 90 7.94 -14.28 -22.67
CA TYR A 90 6.75 -13.54 -23.11
C TYR A 90 6.93 -12.01 -23.08
N ARG A 91 8.13 -11.53 -22.70
CA ARG A 91 8.51 -10.11 -22.66
C ARG A 91 7.48 -9.25 -21.92
N TYR A 92 7.16 -9.63 -20.69
CA TYR A 92 6.35 -8.82 -19.79
C TYR A 92 6.98 -8.67 -18.42
N VAL A 93 6.60 -7.59 -17.75
CA VAL A 93 6.93 -7.28 -16.36
C VAL A 93 5.68 -6.74 -15.68
N SER A 94 5.32 -7.30 -14.54
CA SER A 94 4.22 -6.86 -13.69
C SER A 94 4.74 -6.53 -12.30
N LEU A 95 4.41 -5.32 -11.82
CA LEU A 95 4.53 -4.98 -10.40
C LEU A 95 3.20 -5.28 -9.72
N LEU A 96 3.24 -6.01 -8.62
CA LEU A 96 2.09 -6.39 -7.81
C LEU A 96 2.25 -5.79 -6.42
N ARG A 97 1.14 -5.30 -5.84
CA ARG A 97 1.06 -4.87 -4.44
C ARG A 97 0.20 -5.84 -3.65
N CYS A 98 0.75 -6.35 -2.56
CA CYS A 98 0.03 -7.11 -1.55
C CYS A 98 -0.81 -6.15 -0.71
N HIS A 99 -2.12 -6.32 -0.76
CA HIS A 99 -3.03 -5.71 0.18
C HIS A 99 -3.48 -6.79 1.16
N PRO A 100 -3.13 -6.65 2.46
CA PRO A 100 -3.77 -7.48 3.46
C PRO A 100 -5.26 -7.15 3.44
N LEU A 101 -6.12 -8.16 3.27
CA LEU A 101 -7.54 -8.02 3.57
C LEU A 101 -7.67 -7.92 5.10
N ALA A 102 -7.28 -6.77 5.64
CA ALA A 102 -7.67 -6.38 6.98
C ALA A 102 -9.18 -6.14 6.91
N SER A 103 -9.94 -7.11 7.42
CA SER A 103 -11.34 -6.94 7.80
C SER A 103 -11.51 -5.55 8.42
N GLU A 104 -12.18 -4.65 7.71
CA GLU A 104 -12.67 -3.36 8.20
C GLU A 104 -11.89 -2.71 9.35
N LEU A 105 -10.61 -2.41 9.16
CA LEU A 105 -10.01 -1.33 9.95
C LEU A 105 -10.08 -0.08 9.10
N LYS A 106 -11.27 0.51 9.08
CA LYS A 106 -11.45 1.92 8.74
C LYS A 106 -10.34 2.68 9.46
N PRO A 107 -9.48 3.45 8.77
CA PRO A 107 -8.71 4.44 9.49
C PRO A 107 -9.78 5.33 10.11
N THR A 108 -9.87 5.35 11.45
CA THR A 108 -10.49 6.48 12.11
C THR A 108 -9.68 7.66 11.62
N ARG A 109 -10.24 8.37 10.64
CA ARG A 109 -9.84 9.71 10.31
C ARG A 109 -10.05 10.45 11.62
N ASN A 110 -8.98 10.57 12.40
CA ASN A 110 -8.86 11.53 13.46
C ASN A 110 -8.92 12.88 12.74
N SER A 111 -10.15 13.32 12.43
CA SER A 111 -10.43 14.68 12.03
C SER A 111 -9.86 15.57 13.13
N PRO A 112 -8.93 16.49 12.83
CA PRO A 112 -8.65 17.53 13.80
C PRO A 112 -9.94 18.33 13.90
N ARG A 113 -10.65 18.23 15.04
CA ARG A 113 -11.76 19.14 15.34
C ARG A 113 -11.17 20.53 15.32
N ARG A 114 -11.54 21.26 14.28
CA ARG A 114 -11.18 22.65 14.06
C ARG A 114 -12.34 23.47 14.59
N ASP A 115 -12.62 23.32 15.89
CA ASP A 115 -13.75 23.95 16.58
C ASP A 115 -13.32 24.44 17.96
N ASP A 116 -12.26 25.24 18.03
CA ASP A 116 -11.98 26.08 19.21
C ASP A 116 -11.32 27.38 18.74
N ILE A 117 -12.01 28.07 17.82
CA ILE A 117 -11.85 29.51 17.65
C ILE A 117 -13.12 30.14 18.20
N TRP A 118 -12.95 30.86 19.32
CA TRP A 118 -13.83 31.88 19.90
C TRP A 118 -14.57 31.54 21.21
N ALA A 119 -13.89 31.74 22.33
CA ALA A 119 -14.50 32.41 23.47
C ALA A 119 -13.43 33.12 24.33
N VAL A 120 -13.24 34.41 24.09
CA VAL A 120 -12.89 35.38 25.15
C VAL A 120 -13.97 36.46 25.08
N PRO A 121 -14.49 37.00 26.20
CA PRO A 121 -13.66 37.64 27.22
C PRO A 121 -14.13 37.61 28.70
N ARG A 122 -13.17 37.96 29.56
CA ARG A 122 -13.22 38.71 30.84
C ARG A 122 -14.11 38.27 32.02
N SER A 123 -13.38 38.06 33.13
CA SER A 123 -13.60 38.56 34.51
C SER A 123 -14.87 38.16 35.26
N THR A 124 -14.71 37.53 36.44
CA THR A 124 -14.63 38.24 37.73
C THR A 124 -14.53 37.27 38.93
N ARG A 125 -13.76 37.73 39.93
CA ARG A 125 -13.89 37.42 41.37
C ARG A 125 -13.18 36.17 41.93
N GLN A 126 -11.86 36.28 42.13
CA GLN A 126 -11.24 35.65 43.29
C GLN A 126 -11.60 36.48 44.53
N ALA A 127 -12.41 35.90 45.40
CA ALA A 127 -12.50 36.28 46.79
C ALA A 127 -11.51 35.39 47.55
N GLU A 128 -10.33 35.91 47.82
CA GLU A 128 -9.38 35.24 48.72
C GLU A 128 -9.82 35.51 50.15
N ARG A 129 -10.33 34.46 50.79
CA ARG A 129 -10.56 34.41 52.23
C ARG A 129 -9.35 33.73 52.89
N THR A 130 -8.64 34.53 53.68
CA THR A 130 -8.02 34.19 54.98
C THR A 130 -6.86 33.19 54.99
N VAL A 131 -5.68 33.58 55.53
CA VAL A 131 -5.23 33.28 56.92
C VAL A 131 -3.73 33.63 57.14
N THR A 132 -3.48 34.33 58.26
CA THR A 132 -2.32 34.29 59.18
C THR A 132 -0.91 34.68 58.71
N LEU A 133 -0.41 35.79 59.27
CA LEU A 133 0.66 35.79 60.28
C LEU A 133 0.56 37.05 61.16
#